data_AF-A0A971TTR5-F1
#
_entry.id   AF-A0A971TTR5-F1
#
_cell.length_a   1.000
_cell.length_b   1.000
_cell.length_c   1.000
_cell.angle_alpha   90.00
_cell.angle_beta   90.00
_cell.angle_gamma   90.00
#
_symmetry.space_group_name_H-M   'P 1'
#
loop_
_entity.id
_entity.type
_entity.pdbx_description
1 polymer ?
#
loop_
_entity_poly.entity_id
_entity_poly.type
_entity_poly.pdbx_seq_one_letter_code
_entity_poly.pdbx_strand_id
1 'polypeptide(L)'
;MNTRFHQLFRRFALMGLMLMLPAMIAASAVAREAIIVDHTSTDLGKIPEKAIEKAKKNLQVAYGHTSHGSQVVAGMDALRRRDPARFAFGRDGNGLSFLDRTPKGDLGNPDRTTWATRTREFLQGPGQDRNVIVWSWCGQVSSASEKDIRTYLELMSKLEKDFPDVTFVYMTGHLDGSGQNGNLNRRNDQIRDFCRRNGKVLFDFADIESYDPDGKIDYMRLNATDGCNYRENGVTRNWADDWIAQHPDHQLALPGSAAHSRPLNGALKGQAFWYLLARLAGWNGR
;
A
#
# COMPACT_ATOMS: atom_id res chain seq x y z
N MET A 1 -66.78 76.53 23.05
CA MET A 1 -66.96 75.36 23.92
C MET A 1 -67.09 74.11 23.05
N ASN A 2 -66.30 73.08 23.36
CA ASN A 2 -66.45 71.67 22.99
C ASN A 2 -66.22 71.19 21.53
N THR A 3 -65.06 70.53 21.36
CA THR A 3 -64.87 69.18 20.76
C THR A 3 -65.10 69.00 19.24
N ARG A 4 -64.41 68.16 18.45
CA ARG A 4 -63.59 66.95 18.64
C ARG A 4 -62.92 66.60 17.29
N PHE A 5 -61.68 66.11 17.32
CA PHE A 5 -61.08 64.99 16.55
C PHE A 5 -61.21 64.95 15.00
N HIS A 6 -60.16 65.18 14.20
CA HIS A 6 -58.98 64.34 13.90
C HIS A 6 -59.28 62.85 13.56
N GLN A 7 -59.18 62.52 12.27
CA GLN A 7 -58.70 61.21 11.81
C GLN A 7 -57.62 61.41 10.75
N LEU A 8 -56.37 61.24 11.20
CA LEU A 8 -55.16 61.15 10.38
C LEU A 8 -54.98 59.69 9.95
N PHE A 9 -54.84 59.44 8.65
CA PHE A 9 -54.42 58.14 8.12
C PHE A 9 -52.97 57.85 8.54
N ARG A 10 -52.75 56.85 9.40
CA ARG A 10 -51.42 56.25 9.62
C ARG A 10 -51.22 55.08 8.67
N ARG A 11 -50.34 55.23 7.69
CA ARG A 11 -49.77 54.13 6.90
C ARG A 11 -48.67 53.46 7.73
N PHE A 12 -48.80 52.17 8.02
CA PHE A 12 -47.71 51.35 8.54
C PHE A 12 -46.82 50.93 7.36
N ALA A 13 -45.56 51.34 7.38
CA ALA A 13 -44.52 50.79 6.51
C ALA A 13 -43.86 49.62 7.26
N LEU A 14 -44.05 48.39 6.78
CA LEU A 14 -43.25 47.25 7.22
C LEU A 14 -41.88 47.34 6.54
N MET A 15 -40.84 47.56 7.33
CA MET A 15 -39.45 47.49 6.89
C MET A 15 -39.00 46.02 7.00
N GLY A 16 -38.96 45.32 5.86
CA GLY A 16 -38.44 43.95 5.79
C GLY A 16 -36.92 43.93 5.86
N LEU A 17 -36.37 43.43 6.97
CA LEU A 17 -34.94 43.20 7.14
C LEU A 17 -34.51 41.96 6.34
N MET A 18 -33.86 42.16 5.21
CA MET A 18 -33.33 41.09 4.37
C MET A 18 -31.97 40.65 4.94
N LEU A 19 -31.98 39.58 5.74
CA LEU A 19 -30.76 38.91 6.23
C LEU A 19 -30.07 38.20 5.06
N MET A 20 -28.97 38.77 4.56
CA MET A 20 -28.05 38.05 3.68
C MET A 20 -27.24 37.05 4.50
N LEU A 21 -27.59 35.77 4.41
CA LEU A 21 -26.76 34.67 4.89
C LEU A 21 -25.56 34.48 3.93
N PRO A 22 -24.31 34.42 4.41
CA PRO A 22 -23.18 34.05 3.58
C PRO A 22 -23.32 32.58 3.17
N ALA A 23 -23.36 32.31 1.87
CA ALA A 23 -23.25 30.96 1.33
C ALA A 23 -21.82 30.44 1.60
N MET A 24 -21.66 29.64 2.65
CA MET A 24 -20.46 28.85 2.88
C MET A 24 -20.35 27.82 1.74
N ILE A 25 -19.51 28.11 0.74
CA ILE A 25 -19.08 27.09 -0.23
C ILE A 25 -18.19 26.13 0.55
N ALA A 26 -18.77 25.02 1.01
CA ALA A 26 -18.00 23.90 1.51
C ALA A 26 -17.17 23.38 0.34
N ALA A 27 -15.87 23.65 0.34
CA ALA A 27 -14.94 23.00 -0.56
C ALA A 27 -15.00 21.50 -0.25
N SER A 28 -15.68 20.73 -1.10
CA SER A 28 -15.60 19.28 -1.07
C SER A 28 -14.16 18.91 -1.39
N ALA A 29 -13.38 18.56 -0.36
CA ALA A 29 -12.10 17.93 -0.56
C ALA A 29 -12.36 16.63 -1.33
N VAL A 30 -12.01 16.60 -2.61
CA VAL A 30 -12.02 15.36 -3.39
C VAL A 30 -11.03 14.44 -2.71
N ALA A 31 -11.54 13.41 -2.02
CA ALA A 31 -10.68 12.39 -1.44
C ALA A 31 -9.85 11.80 -2.59
N ARG A 32 -8.53 11.86 -2.45
CA ARG A 32 -7.61 11.25 -3.42
C ARG A 32 -7.99 9.77 -3.56
N GLU A 33 -8.13 9.28 -4.79
CA GLU A 33 -8.39 7.85 -5.00
C GLU A 33 -7.21 7.03 -4.46
N ALA A 34 -7.52 5.98 -3.70
CA ALA A 34 -6.50 5.09 -3.16
C ALA A 34 -5.74 4.38 -4.28
N ILE A 35 -4.42 4.24 -4.14
CA ILE A 35 -3.62 3.38 -5.03
C ILE A 35 -3.48 2.05 -4.33
N ILE A 36 -4.25 1.04 -4.76
CA ILE A 36 -4.16 -0.33 -4.25
C ILE A 36 -3.41 -1.17 -5.29
N VAL A 37 -2.38 -1.88 -4.84
CA VAL A 37 -1.58 -2.81 -5.64
C VAL A 37 -1.70 -4.18 -5.01
N ASP A 38 -2.39 -5.07 -5.72
CA ASP A 38 -2.85 -6.39 -5.26
C ASP A 38 -2.53 -7.46 -6.33
N HIS A 39 -3.09 -8.67 -6.24
CA HIS A 39 -2.80 -9.75 -7.20
C HIS A 39 -3.10 -9.39 -8.67
N THR A 40 -3.98 -8.43 -8.93
CA THR A 40 -4.33 -7.98 -10.29
C THR A 40 -3.25 -7.11 -10.94
N SER A 41 -2.25 -6.71 -10.15
CA SER A 41 -1.17 -5.79 -10.51
C SER A 41 0.16 -6.49 -10.84
N THR A 42 0.12 -7.78 -11.17
CA THR A 42 1.32 -8.61 -11.42
C THR A 42 1.73 -8.69 -12.89
N ASP A 43 0.91 -8.19 -13.82
CA ASP A 43 1.21 -8.21 -15.26
C ASP A 43 2.10 -7.02 -15.69
N LEU A 44 3.39 -7.29 -15.89
CA LEU A 44 4.37 -6.32 -16.37
C LEU A 44 4.14 -5.84 -17.82
N GLY A 45 3.39 -6.61 -18.63
CA GLY A 45 3.03 -6.22 -19.99
C GLY A 45 2.13 -4.99 -20.01
N LYS A 46 1.40 -4.73 -18.92
CA LYS A 46 0.55 -3.55 -18.77
C LYS A 46 1.33 -2.28 -18.47
N ILE A 47 2.56 -2.38 -17.96
CA ILE A 47 3.34 -1.22 -17.53
C ILE A 47 4.05 -0.62 -18.75
N PRO A 48 3.69 0.59 -19.21
CA PRO A 48 4.38 1.21 -20.34
C PRO A 48 5.83 1.52 -19.99
N GLU A 49 6.74 1.40 -20.96
CA GLU A 49 8.17 1.68 -20.74
C GLU A 49 8.41 3.08 -20.17
N LYS A 50 7.67 4.07 -20.69
CA LYS A 50 7.72 5.46 -20.19
C LYS A 50 7.36 5.59 -18.71
N ALA A 51 6.51 4.71 -18.17
CA ALA A 51 6.16 4.73 -16.75
C ALA A 51 7.30 4.19 -15.89
N ILE A 52 8.00 3.15 -16.35
CA ILE A 52 9.21 2.61 -15.71
C ILE A 52 10.31 3.65 -15.71
N GLU A 53 10.55 4.33 -16.85
CA GLU A 53 11.54 5.41 -16.94
C GLU A 53 11.21 6.58 -16.00
N LYS A 54 9.94 6.98 -15.91
CA LYS A 54 9.51 8.00 -14.94
C LYS A 54 9.73 7.54 -13.50
N ALA A 55 9.47 6.27 -13.18
CA ALA A 55 9.72 5.74 -11.85
C ALA A 55 11.21 5.79 -11.50
N LYS A 56 12.09 5.31 -12.40
CA LYS A 56 13.55 5.37 -12.22
C LYS A 56 14.05 6.81 -12.02
N LYS A 57 13.52 7.76 -12.78
CA LYS A 57 13.92 9.17 -12.73
C LYS A 57 13.44 9.91 -11.48
N ASN A 58 12.20 9.66 -11.07
CA ASN A 58 11.52 10.53 -10.11
C ASN A 58 11.42 9.94 -8.70
N LEU A 59 11.63 8.63 -8.52
CA LEU A 59 11.45 7.99 -7.22
C LEU A 59 12.78 7.68 -6.55
N GLN A 60 12.86 8.04 -5.28
CA GLN A 60 13.93 7.74 -4.34
C GLN A 60 13.34 6.92 -3.20
N VAL A 61 13.43 5.59 -3.33
CA VAL A 61 12.79 4.63 -2.43
C VAL A 61 13.71 4.27 -1.28
N ALA A 62 13.16 4.20 -0.07
CA ALA A 62 13.74 3.47 1.04
C ALA A 62 12.76 2.42 1.54
N TYR A 63 13.22 1.17 1.60
CA TYR A 63 12.40 0.02 1.98
C TYR A 63 12.96 -0.62 3.26
N GLY A 64 12.28 -0.40 4.38
CA GLY A 64 12.60 -1.01 5.67
C GLY A 64 11.92 -2.37 5.82
N HIS A 65 12.69 -3.44 5.98
CA HIS A 65 12.12 -4.78 6.19
C HIS A 65 13.09 -5.76 6.84
N THR A 66 12.53 -6.88 7.31
CA THR A 66 13.27 -8.07 7.73
C THR A 66 13.02 -9.23 6.76
N SER A 67 12.80 -10.45 7.24
CA SER A 67 12.86 -11.65 6.39
C SER A 67 11.79 -11.69 5.30
N HIS A 68 10.49 -11.59 5.61
CA HIS A 68 9.41 -11.64 4.60
C HIS A 68 9.51 -10.55 3.53
N GLY A 69 9.88 -9.32 3.88
CA GLY A 69 10.02 -8.24 2.90
C GLY A 69 11.08 -8.50 1.83
N SER A 70 12.08 -9.36 2.12
CA SER A 70 13.10 -9.72 1.12
C SER A 70 12.54 -10.45 -0.10
N GLN A 71 11.32 -10.99 -0.02
CA GLN A 71 10.63 -11.62 -1.16
C GLN A 71 10.40 -10.63 -2.31
N VAL A 72 10.06 -9.37 -2.00
CA VAL A 72 9.86 -8.30 -3.00
C VAL A 72 11.17 -8.04 -3.74
N VAL A 73 12.26 -7.86 -2.99
CA VAL A 73 13.59 -7.57 -3.54
C VAL A 73 14.09 -8.73 -4.39
N ALA A 74 13.88 -9.98 -3.93
CA ALA A 74 14.24 -11.17 -4.70
C ALA A 74 13.52 -11.20 -6.07
N GLY A 75 12.21 -10.91 -6.09
CA GLY A 75 11.44 -10.81 -7.33
C GLY A 75 11.92 -9.68 -8.24
N MET A 76 12.17 -8.49 -7.68
CA MET A 76 12.73 -7.36 -8.43
C MET A 76 14.11 -7.70 -9.02
N ASP A 77 14.97 -8.40 -8.28
CA ASP A 77 16.28 -8.86 -8.76
C ASP A 77 16.16 -9.89 -9.87
N ALA A 78 15.17 -10.78 -9.82
CA ALA A 78 14.92 -11.72 -10.92
C ALA A 78 14.56 -10.99 -12.21
N LEU A 79 13.73 -9.95 -12.12
CA LEU A 79 13.39 -9.07 -13.25
C LEU A 79 14.62 -8.31 -13.75
N ARG A 80 15.40 -7.71 -12.86
CA ARG A 80 16.66 -7.02 -13.20
C ARG A 80 17.66 -7.93 -13.90
N ARG A 81 17.78 -9.20 -13.50
CA ARG A 81 18.65 -10.16 -14.19
C ARG A 81 18.16 -10.51 -15.59
N ARG A 82 16.83 -10.58 -15.80
CA ARG A 82 16.22 -10.90 -17.09
C ARG A 82 16.29 -9.71 -18.07
N ASP A 83 16.04 -8.51 -17.56
CA ASP A 83 16.05 -7.27 -18.34
C ASP A 83 16.65 -6.12 -17.51
N PRO A 84 18.00 -6.00 -17.49
CA PRO A 84 18.69 -5.03 -16.66
C PRO A 84 18.47 -3.59 -17.12
N ALA A 85 18.19 -3.35 -18.41
CA ALA A 85 17.92 -2.01 -18.90
C ALA A 85 16.58 -1.48 -18.36
N ARG A 86 15.55 -2.32 -18.40
CA ARG A 86 14.21 -1.98 -17.96
C ARG A 86 14.11 -1.90 -16.44
N PHE A 87 14.58 -2.93 -15.73
CA PHE A 87 14.37 -3.12 -14.29
C PHE A 87 15.61 -2.88 -13.42
N ALA A 88 16.54 -2.01 -13.84
CA ALA A 88 17.64 -1.58 -12.99
C ALA A 88 17.13 -0.88 -11.72
N PHE A 89 17.65 -1.30 -10.56
CA PHE A 89 17.44 -0.66 -9.27
C PHE A 89 18.65 -0.91 -8.37
N GLY A 90 18.91 -0.01 -7.42
CA GLY A 90 20.02 -0.16 -6.49
C GLY A 90 20.36 1.09 -5.71
N ARG A 91 21.40 0.98 -4.88
CA ARG A 91 21.89 2.07 -4.02
C ARG A 91 22.74 3.10 -4.77
N ASP A 92 23.32 2.71 -5.89
CA ASP A 92 24.27 3.52 -6.68
C ASP A 92 23.57 4.54 -7.61
N GLY A 93 22.24 4.49 -7.71
CA GLY A 93 21.47 5.37 -8.58
C GLY A 93 21.45 4.94 -10.06
N ASN A 94 22.04 3.80 -10.40
CA ASN A 94 21.91 3.24 -11.74
C ASN A 94 20.55 2.55 -11.89
N GLY A 95 19.57 3.32 -12.37
CA GLY A 95 18.16 2.92 -12.46
C GLY A 95 17.33 3.52 -11.32
N LEU A 96 16.40 2.75 -10.76
CA LEU A 96 15.62 3.19 -9.60
C LEU A 96 16.52 3.32 -8.38
N SER A 97 16.56 4.51 -7.78
CA SER A 97 17.25 4.73 -6.51
C SER A 97 16.52 4.00 -5.39
N PHE A 98 17.12 2.93 -4.86
CA PHE A 98 16.47 2.00 -3.94
C PHE A 98 17.39 1.65 -2.76
N LEU A 99 17.02 2.09 -1.56
CA LEU A 99 17.74 1.78 -0.33
C LEU A 99 17.09 0.57 0.35
N ASP A 100 17.60 -0.61 0.01
CA ASP A 100 17.19 -1.87 0.61
C ASP A 100 17.50 -1.94 2.12
N ARG A 101 16.62 -2.54 2.93
CA ARG A 101 16.73 -2.63 4.41
C ARG A 101 17.00 -1.29 5.11
N THR A 102 16.40 -0.21 4.59
CA THR A 102 16.59 1.16 5.09
C THR A 102 15.23 1.85 5.25
N PRO A 103 14.91 2.46 6.40
CA PRO A 103 15.70 2.46 7.64
C PRO A 103 15.91 1.04 8.20
N LYS A 104 17.01 0.82 8.92
CA LYS A 104 17.30 -0.48 9.53
C LYS A 104 16.32 -0.75 10.67
N GLY A 105 15.74 -1.95 10.73
CA GLY A 105 14.86 -2.32 11.82
C GLY A 105 13.76 -3.28 11.38
N ASP A 106 12.74 -3.38 12.23
CA ASP A 106 11.55 -4.19 11.99
C ASP A 106 10.32 -3.31 12.27
N LEU A 107 9.26 -3.47 11.47
CA LEU A 107 8.04 -2.67 11.58
C LEU A 107 7.25 -2.99 12.85
N GLY A 108 7.29 -4.24 13.32
CA GLY A 108 6.58 -4.69 14.52
C GLY A 108 7.43 -4.72 15.78
N ASN A 109 8.75 -4.92 15.67
CA ASN A 109 9.66 -5.07 16.81
C ASN A 109 10.56 -3.84 17.03
N PRO A 110 10.89 -3.51 18.29
CA PRO A 110 10.55 -4.24 19.52
C PRO A 110 9.15 -3.96 20.08
N ASP A 111 8.47 -2.89 19.63
CA ASP A 111 7.38 -2.29 20.42
C ASP A 111 6.25 -1.67 19.57
N ARG A 112 6.15 -2.01 18.27
CA ARG A 112 5.21 -1.43 17.29
C ARG A 112 5.37 0.06 16.97
N THR A 113 6.33 0.76 17.58
CA THR A 113 6.44 2.22 17.47
C THR A 113 7.83 2.71 17.09
N THR A 114 8.90 2.01 17.50
CA THR A 114 10.31 2.38 17.26
C THR A 114 10.61 2.62 15.77
N TRP A 115 10.00 1.86 14.86
CA TRP A 115 10.18 2.04 13.41
C TRP A 115 9.81 3.45 12.93
N ALA A 116 8.80 4.09 13.55
CA ALA A 116 8.34 5.41 13.16
C ALA A 116 9.35 6.49 13.58
N THR A 117 9.97 6.33 14.76
CA THR A 117 11.09 7.18 15.20
C THR A 117 12.28 7.03 14.26
N ARG A 118 12.68 5.79 13.95
CA ARG A 118 13.76 5.52 12.98
C ARG A 118 13.50 6.14 11.61
N THR A 119 12.24 6.12 11.16
CA THR A 119 11.83 6.73 9.89
C THR A 119 11.98 8.24 9.93
N ARG A 120 11.53 8.88 11.02
CA ARG A 120 11.67 10.33 11.21
C ARG A 120 13.14 10.76 11.24
N GLU A 121 13.96 10.09 12.04
CA GLU A 121 15.40 10.36 12.13
C GLU A 121 16.12 10.17 10.80
N PHE A 122 15.76 9.11 10.07
CA PHE A 122 16.31 8.84 8.74
C PHE A 122 15.96 9.97 7.75
N LEU A 123 14.69 10.36 7.66
CA LEU A 123 14.24 11.44 6.75
C LEU A 123 14.77 12.83 7.16
N GLN A 124 15.10 13.05 8.43
CA GLN A 124 15.73 14.27 8.93
C GLN A 124 17.27 14.28 8.78
N GLY A 125 17.86 13.18 8.31
CA GLY A 125 19.29 13.04 8.17
C GLY A 125 19.66 12.37 6.85
N PRO A 126 20.26 11.16 6.87
CA PRO A 126 20.85 10.55 5.68
C PRO A 126 19.84 10.14 4.60
N GLY A 127 18.54 10.21 4.89
CA GLY A 127 17.45 9.88 3.98
C GLY A 127 16.63 11.09 3.52
N GLN A 128 17.10 12.32 3.73
CA GLN A 128 16.37 13.55 3.38
C GLN A 128 16.02 13.70 1.89
N ASP A 129 16.69 12.93 1.02
CA ASP A 129 16.46 12.89 -0.42
C ASP A 129 15.45 11.81 -0.86
N ARG A 130 14.90 11.04 0.10
CA ARG A 130 13.92 9.99 -0.17
C ARG A 130 12.52 10.59 -0.28
N ASN A 131 11.77 10.17 -1.29
CA ASN A 131 10.39 10.60 -1.51
C ASN A 131 9.38 9.44 -1.49
N VAL A 132 9.85 8.20 -1.30
CA VAL A 132 8.99 7.03 -1.07
C VAL A 132 9.53 6.22 0.11
N ILE A 133 8.71 6.03 1.13
CA ILE A 133 9.00 5.14 2.26
C ILE A 133 8.05 3.95 2.23
N VAL A 134 8.64 2.76 2.29
CA VAL A 134 7.90 1.50 2.44
C VAL A 134 8.44 0.76 3.65
N TRP A 135 7.56 0.19 4.45
CA TRP A 135 7.92 -0.78 5.47
C TRP A 135 7.18 -2.09 5.24
N SER A 136 7.88 -3.21 5.41
CA SER A 136 7.25 -4.54 5.42
C SER A 136 7.03 -5.03 6.83
N TRP A 137 5.89 -5.65 7.04
CA TRP A 137 5.70 -6.56 8.16
C TRP A 137 6.53 -7.85 7.97
N CYS A 138 6.84 -8.50 9.09
CA CYS A 138 7.23 -9.91 9.15
C CYS A 138 6.09 -10.66 9.87
N GLY A 139 6.38 -11.55 10.83
CA GLY A 139 5.38 -12.34 11.56
C GLY A 139 4.48 -11.58 12.53
N GLN A 140 4.74 -10.29 12.75
CA GLN A 140 4.16 -9.58 13.88
C GLN A 140 2.67 -9.24 13.70
N VAL A 141 2.12 -9.31 12.50
CA VAL A 141 0.68 -9.07 12.28
C VAL A 141 -0.16 -10.26 12.76
N SER A 142 0.38 -11.49 12.74
CA SER A 142 -0.36 -12.70 13.15
C SER A 142 -0.91 -12.60 14.58
N SER A 143 -0.12 -12.05 15.51
CA SER A 143 -0.51 -11.85 16.90
C SER A 143 -0.94 -10.41 17.23
N ALA A 144 -0.98 -9.51 16.24
CA ALA A 144 -1.35 -8.12 16.47
C ALA A 144 -2.83 -8.00 16.89
N SER A 145 -3.07 -7.17 17.90
CA SER A 145 -4.40 -6.72 18.28
C SER A 145 -4.93 -5.65 17.32
N GLU A 146 -6.22 -5.34 17.40
CA GLU A 146 -6.79 -4.18 16.69
C GLU A 146 -6.09 -2.87 17.07
N LYS A 147 -5.69 -2.73 18.33
CA LYS A 147 -4.99 -1.57 18.85
C LYS A 147 -3.59 -1.44 18.22
N ASP A 148 -2.87 -2.55 18.04
CA ASP A 148 -1.53 -2.50 17.42
C ASP A 148 -1.61 -2.02 15.97
N ILE A 149 -2.60 -2.49 15.21
CA ILE A 149 -2.81 -2.01 13.84
C ILE A 149 -3.27 -0.56 13.83
N ARG A 150 -4.13 -0.15 14.77
CA ARG A 150 -4.51 1.26 14.91
C ARG A 150 -3.29 2.14 15.17
N THR A 151 -2.37 1.73 16.04
CA THR A 151 -1.10 2.41 16.29
C THR A 151 -0.26 2.54 15.03
N TYR A 152 -0.14 1.47 14.23
CA TYR A 152 0.56 1.54 12.93
C TYR A 152 -0.07 2.60 12.01
N LEU A 153 -1.40 2.60 11.86
CA LEU A 153 -2.11 3.52 10.98
C LEU A 153 -1.99 4.98 11.44
N GLU A 154 -2.06 5.23 12.76
CA GLU A 154 -1.86 6.55 13.35
C GLU A 154 -0.44 7.06 13.16
N LEU A 155 0.58 6.20 13.33
CA LEU A 155 1.99 6.56 13.12
C LEU A 155 2.29 6.86 11.66
N MET A 156 1.79 6.04 10.72
CA MET A 156 1.89 6.32 9.28
C MET A 156 1.25 7.67 8.94
N SER A 157 0.04 7.94 9.45
CA SER A 157 -0.65 9.21 9.21
C SER A 157 0.09 10.42 9.78
N LYS A 158 0.74 10.25 10.94
CA LYS A 158 1.59 11.28 11.54
C LYS A 158 2.83 11.53 10.68
N LEU A 159 3.48 10.50 10.17
CA LEU A 159 4.64 10.63 9.29
C LEU A 159 4.28 11.32 7.96
N GLU A 160 3.14 11.00 7.35
CA GLU A 160 2.64 11.71 6.17
C GLU A 160 2.42 13.20 6.44
N LYS A 161 1.93 13.56 7.64
CA LYS A 161 1.76 14.96 8.04
C LYS A 161 3.09 15.66 8.29
N ASP A 162 4.03 14.97 8.92
CA ASP A 162 5.35 15.51 9.26
C ASP A 162 6.24 15.68 8.00
N PHE A 163 6.02 14.86 6.96
CA PHE A 163 6.79 14.83 5.72
C PHE A 163 5.88 14.84 4.48
N PRO A 164 5.24 15.98 4.13
CA PRO A 164 4.20 16.05 3.11
C PRO A 164 4.66 15.74 1.68
N ASP A 165 5.97 15.88 1.41
CA ASP A 165 6.57 15.57 0.10
C ASP A 165 6.98 14.10 -0.05
N VAL A 166 6.80 13.29 1.00
CA VAL A 166 7.14 11.87 1.03
C VAL A 166 5.87 11.03 0.90
N THR A 167 5.85 10.10 -0.04
CA THR A 167 4.78 9.10 -0.13
C THR A 167 5.08 7.93 0.80
N PHE A 168 4.18 7.68 1.75
CA PHE A 168 4.23 6.51 2.63
C PHE A 168 3.34 5.39 2.08
N VAL A 169 3.95 4.25 1.76
CA VAL A 169 3.24 3.07 1.26
C VAL A 169 2.86 2.18 2.44
N TYR A 170 1.56 2.00 2.64
CA TYR A 170 1.02 1.04 3.60
C TYR A 170 1.19 -0.38 3.07
N MET A 171 1.31 -1.35 3.96
CA MET A 171 1.46 -2.76 3.59
C MET A 171 0.67 -3.65 4.54
N THR A 172 0.04 -4.70 4.01
CA THR A 172 -0.54 -5.78 4.83
C THR A 172 0.55 -6.73 5.33
N GLY A 173 0.21 -7.61 6.27
CA GLY A 173 1.05 -8.76 6.62
C GLY A 173 1.14 -9.81 5.50
N HIS A 174 1.71 -10.97 5.84
CA HIS A 174 1.66 -12.19 5.01
C HIS A 174 0.39 -13.01 5.29
N LEU A 175 0.32 -14.24 4.82
CA LEU A 175 -0.66 -15.27 5.21
C LEU A 175 -0.06 -16.24 6.23
N ASP A 176 -0.85 -16.73 7.17
CA ASP A 176 -0.40 -17.65 8.23
C ASP A 176 -1.24 -18.93 8.35
N GLY A 177 -2.14 -19.17 7.38
CA GLY A 177 -3.02 -20.33 7.39
C GLY A 177 -4.24 -20.22 8.32
N SER A 178 -4.41 -19.12 9.05
CA SER A 178 -5.59 -18.91 9.89
C SER A 178 -6.89 -18.65 9.10
N GLY A 179 -6.78 -18.38 7.79
CA GLY A 179 -7.88 -18.26 6.85
C GLY A 179 -8.71 -16.98 7.03
N GLN A 180 -9.88 -16.94 6.37
CA GLN A 180 -10.72 -15.74 6.27
C GLN A 180 -11.14 -15.17 7.64
N ASN A 181 -11.43 -16.06 8.59
CA ASN A 181 -11.82 -15.70 9.96
C ASN A 181 -10.63 -15.63 10.93
N GLY A 182 -9.40 -15.73 10.43
CA GLY A 182 -8.17 -15.63 11.20
C GLY A 182 -7.93 -14.23 11.73
N ASN A 183 -7.15 -14.11 12.82
CA ASN A 183 -6.79 -12.80 13.36
C ASN A 183 -5.99 -11.98 12.33
N LEU A 184 -5.02 -12.59 11.68
CA LEU A 184 -4.18 -11.96 10.67
C LEU A 184 -5.00 -11.35 9.54
N ASN A 185 -5.96 -12.10 8.98
CA ASN A 185 -6.79 -11.59 7.89
C ASN A 185 -7.63 -10.38 8.36
N ARG A 186 -8.23 -10.45 9.55
CA ARG A 186 -8.95 -9.29 10.12
C ARG A 186 -8.06 -8.06 10.32
N ARG A 187 -6.78 -8.25 10.69
CA ARG A 187 -5.81 -7.15 10.81
C ARG A 187 -5.42 -6.59 9.45
N ASN A 188 -5.26 -7.43 8.43
CA ASN A 188 -5.04 -6.99 7.05
C ASN A 188 -6.24 -6.20 6.52
N ASP A 189 -7.46 -6.65 6.78
CA ASP A 189 -8.69 -5.95 6.39
C ASP A 189 -8.81 -4.58 7.07
N GLN A 190 -8.39 -4.46 8.34
CA GLN A 190 -8.30 -3.17 9.02
C GLN A 190 -7.35 -2.18 8.29
N ILE A 191 -6.22 -2.66 7.76
CA ILE A 191 -5.28 -1.84 6.98
C ILE A 191 -5.90 -1.47 5.63
N ARG A 192 -6.48 -2.45 4.91
CA ARG A 192 -7.13 -2.26 3.61
C ARG A 192 -8.25 -1.22 3.69
N ASP A 193 -9.12 -1.34 4.69
CA ASP A 193 -10.25 -0.43 4.89
C ASP A 193 -9.81 0.98 5.26
N PHE A 194 -8.73 1.11 6.03
CA PHE A 194 -8.13 2.42 6.28
C PHE A 194 -7.61 3.04 4.98
N CYS A 195 -6.89 2.27 4.16
CA CYS A 195 -6.31 2.78 2.93
C CYS A 195 -7.36 3.21 1.92
N ARG A 196 -8.40 2.39 1.71
CA ARG A 196 -9.51 2.71 0.79
C ARG A 196 -10.27 3.96 1.23
N ARG A 197 -10.63 4.06 2.51
CA ARG A 197 -11.41 5.20 3.04
C ARG A 197 -10.64 6.52 3.02
N ASN A 198 -9.31 6.47 3.15
CA ASN A 198 -8.48 7.67 3.30
C ASN A 198 -7.60 7.95 2.09
N GLY A 199 -7.82 7.28 0.95
CA GLY A 199 -7.08 7.56 -0.28
C GLY A 199 -5.59 7.23 -0.21
N LYS A 200 -5.21 6.20 0.55
CA LYS A 200 -3.80 5.85 0.79
C LYS A 200 -3.23 4.99 -0.33
N VAL A 201 -1.90 4.88 -0.33
CA VAL A 201 -1.18 3.92 -1.17
C VAL A 201 -0.98 2.63 -0.39
N LEU A 202 -1.45 1.50 -0.92
CA LEU A 202 -1.34 0.17 -0.31
C LEU A 202 -0.64 -0.79 -1.26
N PHE A 203 0.40 -1.46 -0.76
CA PHE A 203 0.92 -2.69 -1.32
C PHE A 203 0.33 -3.88 -0.54
N ASP A 204 -0.63 -4.58 -1.14
CA ASP A 204 -1.38 -5.66 -0.49
C ASP A 204 -0.63 -6.98 -0.59
N PHE A 205 0.42 -7.10 0.23
CA PHE A 205 1.32 -8.25 0.28
C PHE A 205 0.59 -9.59 0.52
N ALA A 206 -0.46 -9.57 1.34
CA ALA A 206 -1.25 -10.76 1.66
C ALA A 206 -2.17 -11.13 0.50
N ASP A 207 -2.77 -10.15 -0.17
CA ASP A 207 -3.61 -10.41 -1.33
C ASP A 207 -2.77 -11.00 -2.47
N ILE A 208 -1.61 -10.42 -2.80
CA ILE A 208 -0.70 -11.00 -3.82
C ILE A 208 -0.32 -12.46 -3.49
N GLU A 209 -0.12 -12.78 -2.21
CA GLU A 209 0.20 -14.15 -1.75
C GLU A 209 -0.99 -15.12 -1.73
N SER A 210 -2.20 -14.60 -1.91
CA SER A 210 -3.45 -15.37 -1.89
C SER A 210 -3.82 -15.94 -3.25
N TYR A 211 -3.12 -15.58 -4.33
CA TYR A 211 -3.48 -15.97 -5.69
C TYR A 211 -2.27 -16.49 -6.47
N ASP A 212 -2.54 -17.48 -7.33
CA ASP A 212 -1.63 -17.86 -8.39
C ASP A 212 -1.70 -16.85 -9.56
N PRO A 213 -0.82 -16.97 -10.58
CA PRO A 213 -0.84 -16.05 -11.73
C PRO A 213 -2.15 -16.02 -12.53
N ASP A 214 -3.00 -17.05 -12.43
CA ASP A 214 -4.30 -17.09 -13.08
C ASP A 214 -5.33 -16.19 -12.36
N GLY A 215 -5.14 -15.95 -11.06
CA GLY A 215 -5.99 -15.09 -10.25
C GLY A 215 -7.40 -15.65 -10.02
N LYS A 216 -7.64 -16.94 -10.27
CA LYS A 216 -8.99 -17.55 -10.23
C LYS A 216 -9.34 -18.12 -8.85
N ILE A 217 -8.34 -18.51 -8.07
CA ILE A 217 -8.52 -19.16 -6.78
C ILE A 217 -7.96 -18.26 -5.69
N ASP A 218 -8.80 -17.89 -4.72
CA ASP A 218 -8.40 -17.23 -3.48
C ASP A 218 -7.94 -18.31 -2.48
N TYR A 219 -6.64 -18.60 -2.47
CA TYR A 219 -6.04 -19.61 -1.61
C TYR A 219 -6.05 -19.22 -0.13
N MET A 220 -6.23 -17.93 0.22
CA MET A 220 -6.38 -17.53 1.64
C MET A 220 -7.65 -18.15 2.25
N ARG A 221 -8.72 -18.29 1.47
CA ARG A 221 -9.94 -19.01 1.89
C ARG A 221 -9.72 -20.50 2.09
N LEU A 222 -8.67 -21.05 1.48
CA LEU A 222 -8.21 -22.43 1.65
C LEU A 222 -7.09 -22.54 2.70
N ASN A 223 -7.04 -21.59 3.65
CA ASN A 223 -6.07 -21.56 4.73
C ASN A 223 -4.62 -21.55 4.22
N ALA A 224 -4.35 -20.77 3.16
CA ALA A 224 -2.99 -20.64 2.66
C ALA A 224 -2.02 -20.01 3.67
N THR A 225 -0.77 -20.47 3.65
CA THR A 225 0.34 -19.92 4.43
C THR A 225 1.31 -19.14 3.54
N ASP A 226 2.22 -18.38 4.15
CA ASP A 226 3.34 -17.70 3.49
C ASP A 226 4.24 -18.63 2.66
N GLY A 227 4.34 -19.90 3.06
CA GLY A 227 4.93 -20.99 2.29
C GLY A 227 4.20 -21.41 1.01
N CYS A 228 3.13 -20.73 0.60
CA CYS A 228 2.24 -21.09 -0.51
C CYS A 228 1.45 -22.41 -0.30
N ASN A 229 1.47 -22.97 0.91
CA ASN A 229 0.74 -24.20 1.21
C ASN A 229 -0.73 -23.89 1.50
N TYR A 230 -1.66 -24.68 0.98
CA TYR A 230 -3.11 -24.56 1.25
C TYR A 230 -3.71 -25.92 1.59
N ARG A 231 -4.94 -25.92 2.13
CA ARG A 231 -5.68 -27.12 2.53
C ARG A 231 -6.85 -27.36 1.60
N GLU A 232 -6.93 -28.55 1.04
CA GLU A 232 -8.05 -29.00 0.22
C GLU A 232 -8.40 -30.44 0.59
N ASN A 233 -9.65 -30.70 1.00
CA ASN A 233 -10.13 -32.04 1.36
C ASN A 233 -9.23 -32.79 2.37
N GLY A 234 -8.67 -32.07 3.34
CA GLY A 234 -7.77 -32.63 4.36
C GLY A 234 -6.31 -32.80 3.91
N VAL A 235 -5.99 -32.56 2.65
CA VAL A 235 -4.64 -32.67 2.08
C VAL A 235 -3.96 -31.30 2.08
N THR A 236 -2.65 -31.28 2.35
CA THR A 236 -1.82 -30.08 2.13
C THR A 236 -1.29 -30.10 0.71
N ARG A 237 -1.55 -29.02 -0.02
CA ARG A 237 -1.04 -28.79 -1.37
C ARG A 237 -0.26 -27.48 -1.40
N ASN A 238 0.46 -27.20 -2.49
CA ASN A 238 1.21 -25.95 -2.63
C ASN A 238 0.84 -25.30 -3.97
N TRP A 239 0.18 -24.13 -3.93
CA TRP A 239 -0.38 -23.53 -5.14
C TRP A 239 0.70 -23.09 -6.12
N ALA A 240 1.85 -22.68 -5.61
CA ALA A 240 2.95 -22.22 -6.44
C ALA A 240 3.60 -23.39 -7.16
N ASP A 241 3.86 -24.49 -6.45
CA ASP A 241 4.43 -25.70 -7.06
C ASP A 241 3.44 -26.33 -8.06
N ASP A 242 2.16 -26.38 -7.71
CA ASP A 242 1.07 -26.89 -8.57
C ASP A 242 0.96 -26.05 -9.87
N TRP A 243 1.01 -24.72 -9.77
CA TRP A 243 0.91 -23.84 -10.94
C TRP A 243 2.11 -23.99 -11.87
N ILE A 244 3.33 -24.06 -11.32
CA ILE A 244 4.56 -24.28 -12.11
C ILE A 244 4.50 -25.62 -12.87
N ALA A 245 4.06 -26.69 -12.20
CA ALA A 245 3.95 -28.00 -12.84
C ALA A 245 2.94 -28.01 -14.00
N GLN A 246 1.89 -27.18 -13.92
CA GLN A 246 0.88 -27.05 -14.97
C GLN A 246 1.29 -26.09 -16.09
N HIS A 247 2.28 -25.22 -15.86
CA HIS A 247 2.74 -24.20 -16.81
C HIS A 247 4.26 -24.28 -17.06
N PRO A 248 4.79 -25.41 -17.58
CA PRO A 248 6.23 -25.59 -17.74
C PRO A 248 6.89 -24.55 -18.68
N ASP A 249 6.13 -23.96 -19.60
CA ASP A 249 6.60 -22.96 -20.57
C ASP A 249 6.42 -21.50 -20.11
N HIS A 250 6.10 -21.28 -18.83
CA HIS A 250 5.87 -19.94 -18.30
C HIS A 250 7.07 -19.01 -18.55
N GLN A 251 6.79 -17.72 -18.76
CA GLN A 251 7.82 -16.72 -19.02
C GLN A 251 8.13 -15.83 -17.80
N LEU A 252 7.68 -16.21 -16.61
CA LEU A 252 7.95 -15.45 -15.38
C LEU A 252 9.44 -15.52 -15.01
N ALA A 253 10.00 -14.38 -14.61
CA ALA A 253 11.36 -14.32 -14.07
C ALA A 253 11.35 -14.77 -12.60
N LEU A 254 11.75 -16.01 -12.34
CA LEU A 254 11.76 -16.56 -10.99
C LEU A 254 13.07 -16.20 -10.25
N PRO A 255 13.01 -15.74 -9.00
CA PRO A 255 14.20 -15.67 -8.16
C PRO A 255 14.69 -17.07 -7.78
N GLY A 256 15.98 -17.21 -7.44
CA GLY A 256 16.51 -18.49 -6.95
C GLY A 256 15.89 -18.92 -5.61
N SER A 257 15.41 -17.98 -4.81
CA SER A 257 14.68 -18.24 -3.56
C SER A 257 13.82 -17.03 -3.16
N ALA A 258 12.84 -17.27 -2.30
CA ALA A 258 12.03 -16.26 -1.63
C ALA A 258 11.87 -16.66 -0.15
N ALA A 259 12.18 -15.77 0.79
CA ALA A 259 12.20 -16.12 2.21
C ALA A 259 10.83 -16.62 2.69
N HIS A 260 10.78 -17.78 3.36
CA HIS A 260 9.56 -18.44 3.86
C HIS A 260 8.52 -18.78 2.79
N SER A 261 8.86 -18.70 1.50
CA SER A 261 7.90 -18.80 0.41
C SER A 261 8.47 -19.57 -0.79
N ARG A 262 7.71 -19.59 -1.90
CA ARG A 262 8.15 -20.15 -3.18
C ARG A 262 8.66 -19.06 -4.13
N PRO A 263 9.60 -19.38 -5.03
CA PRO A 263 10.08 -18.45 -6.05
C PRO A 263 8.97 -17.73 -6.83
N LEU A 264 7.91 -18.44 -7.21
CA LEU A 264 6.79 -17.87 -7.94
C LEU A 264 6.13 -16.70 -7.20
N ASN A 265 5.83 -16.86 -5.91
CA ASN A 265 5.25 -15.79 -5.10
C ASN A 265 6.20 -14.58 -4.97
N GLY A 266 7.51 -14.84 -4.82
CA GLY A 266 8.52 -13.78 -4.85
C GLY A 266 8.53 -13.01 -6.18
N ALA A 267 8.42 -13.72 -7.31
CA ALA A 267 8.33 -13.11 -8.63
C ALA A 267 7.09 -12.20 -8.74
N LEU A 268 5.91 -12.69 -8.34
CA LEU A 268 4.66 -11.93 -8.37
C LEU A 268 4.74 -10.65 -7.53
N LYS A 269 5.32 -10.74 -6.33
CA LYS A 269 5.54 -9.56 -5.46
C LYS A 269 6.50 -8.55 -6.08
N GLY A 270 7.58 -9.01 -6.72
CA GLY A 270 8.49 -8.13 -7.44
C GLY A 270 7.82 -7.42 -8.62
N GLN A 271 6.98 -8.13 -9.37
CA GLN A 271 6.21 -7.57 -10.49
C GLN A 271 5.20 -6.52 -10.02
N ALA A 272 4.42 -6.85 -8.99
CA ALA A 272 3.49 -5.93 -8.37
C ALA A 272 4.20 -4.69 -7.81
N PHE A 273 5.42 -4.83 -7.29
CA PHE A 273 6.17 -3.68 -6.79
C PHE A 273 6.59 -2.73 -7.92
N TRP A 274 6.98 -3.24 -9.10
CA TRP A 274 7.20 -2.37 -10.27
C TRP A 274 5.91 -1.69 -10.75
N TYR A 275 4.77 -2.38 -10.66
CA TYR A 275 3.47 -1.78 -10.92
C TYR A 275 3.17 -0.61 -9.96
N LEU A 276 3.41 -0.81 -8.66
CA LEU A 276 3.31 0.24 -7.64
C LEU A 276 4.17 1.46 -8.01
N LEU A 277 5.44 1.24 -8.33
CA LEU A 277 6.37 2.31 -8.68
C LEU A 277 5.91 3.10 -9.92
N ALA A 278 5.42 2.40 -10.94
CA ALA A 278 4.85 3.06 -12.12
C ALA A 278 3.62 3.92 -11.77
N ARG A 279 2.72 3.44 -10.90
CA ARG A 279 1.57 4.21 -10.40
C ARG A 279 2.02 5.46 -9.64
N LEU A 280 3.02 5.32 -8.76
CA LEU A 280 3.59 6.44 -8.01
C LEU A 280 4.27 7.49 -8.92
N ALA A 281 4.83 7.04 -10.05
CA ALA A 281 5.42 7.90 -11.06
C ALA A 281 4.38 8.60 -11.98
N GLY A 282 3.08 8.45 -11.70
CA GLY A 282 1.99 9.13 -12.37
C GLY A 282 1.35 8.34 -13.52
N TRP A 283 1.61 7.03 -13.64
CA TRP A 283 0.80 6.17 -14.51
C TRP A 283 -0.58 5.94 -13.89
N ASN A 284 -1.63 6.06 -14.69
CA ASN A 284 -3.02 5.93 -14.26
C ASN A 284 -3.46 4.47 -14.03
N GLY A 285 -2.63 3.48 -14.38
CA GLY A 285 -2.96 2.06 -14.24
C GLY A 285 -3.80 1.49 -15.38
N ARG A 286 -3.83 2.17 -16.53
CA ARG A 286 -4.49 1.73 -17.77
C ARG A 286 -3.62 2.02 -18.98
#